data_AF-A0A9D5U332-F1
#
_entry.id   AF-A0A9D5U332-F1
#
_cell.length_a   1.000
_cell.length_b   1.000
_cell.length_c   1.000
_cell.angle_alpha   90.00
_cell.angle_beta   90.00
_cell.angle_gamma   90.00
#
_symmetry.space_group_name_H-M   'P 1'
#
loop_
_entity.id
_entity.type
_entity.pdbx_description
1 polymer ?
#
loop_
_entity_poly.entity_id
_entity_poly.type
_entity_poly.pdbx_seq_one_letter_code
_entity_poly.pdbx_strand_id
1 'polypeptide(L)'
;MGRAFVSALWGLQDAHRHPGGIFSGQFTATEAAAIAVAYGLFVGMVVYRTLSWRDLPQLVVDSAIKTAIPMLLVVAASMFGWILASENIPEEVAEGLLGITRSKLGIILIFNVIFSWRAR
;
A
#
# COMPACT_ATOMS: atom_id res chain seq x y z
N MET A 1 -15.31 -0.05 30.15
CA MET A 1 -13.97 -0.58 29.79
C MET A 1 -14.02 -1.94 29.07
N GLY A 2 -14.78 -2.94 29.54
CA GLY A 2 -14.80 -4.29 28.93
C GLY A 2 -15.23 -4.36 27.44
N ARG A 3 -16.23 -3.56 27.02
CA ARG A 3 -16.66 -3.50 25.60
C ARG A 3 -15.58 -2.97 24.65
N ALA A 4 -14.78 -2.00 25.11
CA ALA A 4 -13.68 -1.42 24.35
C ALA A 4 -12.50 -2.39 24.18
N PHE A 5 -12.26 -3.24 25.19
CA PHE A 5 -11.24 -4.29 25.15
C PHE A 5 -11.64 -5.43 24.19
N VAL A 6 -12.90 -5.86 24.24
CA VAL A 6 -13.43 -6.84 23.30
C VAL A 6 -13.42 -6.30 21.86
N SER A 7 -13.72 -5.00 21.66
CA SER A 7 -13.65 -4.39 20.33
C SER A 7 -12.23 -4.26 19.78
N ALA A 8 -11.26 -3.99 20.65
CA ALA A 8 -9.84 -4.01 20.27
C ALA A 8 -9.38 -5.44 19.90
N LEU A 9 -9.90 -6.47 20.57
CA LEU A 9 -9.61 -7.87 20.25
C LEU A 9 -10.09 -8.25 18.84
N TRP A 10 -11.29 -7.83 18.45
CA TRP A 10 -11.82 -8.08 17.10
C TRP A 10 -11.03 -7.36 16.01
N GLY A 11 -10.53 -6.14 16.27
CA GLY A 11 -9.66 -5.42 15.34
C GLY A 11 -8.25 -6.00 15.24
N LEU A 12 -7.69 -6.52 16.33
CA LEU A 12 -6.37 -7.17 16.35
C LEU A 12 -6.38 -8.51 15.60
N GLN A 13 -7.47 -9.27 15.64
CA GLN A 13 -7.58 -10.52 14.90
C GLN A 13 -7.50 -10.33 13.38
N ASP A 14 -8.12 -9.26 12.85
CA ASP A 14 -8.02 -8.91 11.43
C ASP A 14 -6.60 -8.54 11.02
N ALA A 15 -5.90 -7.77 11.85
CA ALA A 15 -4.52 -7.36 11.55
C ALA A 15 -3.54 -8.54 11.45
N HIS A 16 -3.81 -9.65 12.13
CA HIS A 16 -2.94 -10.84 12.10
C HIS A 16 -3.31 -11.83 10.99
N ARG A 17 -4.60 -12.12 10.79
CA ARG A 17 -5.03 -13.16 9.83
C ARG A 17 -4.76 -12.79 8.38
N HIS A 18 -4.96 -11.53 7.97
CA HIS A 18 -4.84 -11.16 6.57
C HIS A 18 -3.39 -11.20 6.08
N PRO A 19 -2.40 -10.55 6.74
CA PRO A 19 -1.02 -10.65 6.29
C PRO A 19 -0.50 -12.09 6.41
N GLY A 20 -0.83 -12.80 7.51
CA GLY A 20 -0.41 -14.18 7.72
C GLY A 20 -0.95 -15.16 6.65
N GLY A 21 -2.18 -14.96 6.18
CA GLY A 21 -2.78 -15.75 5.09
C GLY A 21 -2.14 -15.51 3.73
N ILE A 22 -1.71 -14.28 3.46
CA ILE A 22 -1.00 -13.92 2.22
C ILE A 22 0.41 -14.49 2.21
N PHE A 23 1.17 -14.31 3.30
CA PHE A 23 2.56 -14.78 3.38
C PHE A 23 2.69 -16.31 3.47
N SER A 24 1.66 -17.01 3.98
CA SER A 24 1.62 -18.47 4.00
C SER A 24 1.09 -19.11 2.71
N GLY A 25 0.69 -18.30 1.72
CA GLY A 25 0.18 -18.77 0.43
C GLY A 25 -1.22 -19.38 0.48
N GLN A 26 -1.94 -19.24 1.60
CA GLN A 26 -3.31 -19.76 1.75
C GLN A 26 -4.35 -18.89 1.02
N PHE A 27 -4.08 -17.58 0.89
CA PHE A 27 -4.96 -16.62 0.23
C PHE A 27 -4.15 -15.64 -0.62
N THR A 28 -4.71 -15.22 -1.75
CA THR A 28 -4.17 -14.10 -2.52
C THR A 28 -4.51 -12.75 -1.88
N ALA A 29 -3.75 -11.70 -2.20
CA ALA A 29 -4.02 -10.35 -1.68
C ALA A 29 -5.44 -9.85 -2.01
N THR A 30 -5.97 -10.26 -3.17
CA THR A 30 -7.33 -9.94 -3.61
C THR A 30 -8.40 -10.67 -2.80
N GLU A 31 -8.20 -11.95 -2.48
CA GLU A 31 -9.12 -12.72 -1.64
C GLU A 31 -9.10 -12.23 -0.19
N ALA A 32 -7.91 -11.94 0.36
CA ALA A 32 -7.76 -11.39 1.69
C ALA A 32 -8.48 -10.04 1.85
N ALA A 33 -8.41 -9.16 0.84
CA ALA A 33 -9.13 -7.90 0.84
C ALA A 33 -10.66 -8.10 0.83
N ALA A 34 -11.16 -9.04 0.03
CA ALA A 34 -12.60 -9.35 -0.01
C ALA A 34 -13.11 -9.87 1.35
N ILE A 35 -12.33 -10.73 2.01
CA ILE A 35 -12.65 -11.27 3.34
C ILE A 35 -12.64 -10.15 4.39
N ALA A 36 -11.65 -9.25 4.36
CA ALA A 36 -11.56 -8.11 5.27
C ALA A 36 -12.78 -7.17 5.14
N VAL A 37 -13.22 -6.88 3.92
CA VAL A 37 -14.41 -6.05 3.66
C VAL A 37 -15.67 -6.75 4.16
N ALA A 38 -15.85 -8.04 3.84
CA ALA A 38 -17.01 -8.81 4.30
C ALA A 38 -17.09 -8.88 5.83
N TYR A 39 -15.96 -9.12 6.49
CA TYR A 39 -15.87 -9.16 7.94
C TYR A 39 -16.11 -7.79 8.58
N GLY A 40 -15.52 -6.72 8.03
CA GLY A 40 -15.74 -5.35 8.50
C GLY A 40 -17.21 -4.93 8.39
N LEU A 41 -17.88 -5.29 7.29
CA LEU A 41 -19.33 -5.10 7.12
C LEU A 41 -20.14 -5.89 8.14
N PHE A 42 -19.80 -7.17 8.34
CA PHE A 42 -20.48 -8.03 9.31
C PHE A 42 -20.36 -7.48 10.74
N VAL A 43 -19.15 -7.11 11.15
CA VAL A 43 -18.89 -6.54 12.46
C VAL A 43 -19.58 -5.17 12.63
N GLY A 44 -19.52 -4.31 11.61
CA GLY A 44 -20.16 -2.99 11.62
C GLY A 44 -21.70 -3.04 11.70
N MET A 45 -22.33 -3.94 10.94
CA MET A 45 -23.79 -4.06 10.88
C MET A 45 -24.37 -4.93 12.01
N VAL A 46 -23.73 -6.06 12.34
CA VAL A 46 -24.31 -7.08 13.24
C VAL A 46 -23.81 -6.95 14.67
N VAL A 47 -22.49 -6.76 14.85
CA VAL A 47 -21.87 -6.75 16.19
C VAL A 47 -21.98 -5.37 16.83
N TYR A 48 -21.51 -4.32 16.15
CA TYR A 48 -21.57 -2.95 16.65
C TYR A 48 -22.90 -2.26 16.35
N ARG A 49 -23.62 -2.71 15.31
CA ARG A 49 -24.86 -2.07 14.83
C ARG A 49 -24.70 -0.56 14.59
N THR A 50 -23.51 -0.15 14.16
CA THR A 50 -23.17 1.25 13.86
C THR A 50 -23.44 1.60 12.40
N LEU A 51 -23.61 0.60 11.54
CA LEU A 51 -23.91 0.75 10.11
C LEU A 51 -25.30 0.20 9.79
N SER A 52 -26.08 0.96 9.02
CA SER A 52 -27.34 0.51 8.45
C SER A 52 -27.21 0.24 6.94
N TRP A 53 -28.12 -0.57 6.39
CA TRP A 53 -28.15 -0.86 4.94
C TRP A 53 -28.29 0.40 4.07
N ARG A 54 -28.84 1.49 4.63
CA ARG A 54 -28.98 2.78 3.93
C ARG A 54 -27.67 3.55 3.84
N ASP A 55 -26.69 3.24 4.69
CA ASP A 55 -25.40 3.91 4.73
C ASP A 55 -24.40 3.31 3.73
N LEU A 56 -24.67 2.09 3.23
CA LEU A 56 -23.78 1.37 2.31
C LEU A 56 -23.49 2.13 1.00
N PRO A 57 -24.48 2.73 0.30
CA PRO A 57 -24.19 3.47 -0.93
C PRO A 57 -23.25 4.64 -0.68
N GLN A 58 -23.47 5.41 0.39
CA GLN A 58 -22.61 6.53 0.75
C GLN A 58 -21.21 6.06 1.15
N LEU A 59 -21.12 4.98 1.92
CA LEU A 59 -19.84 4.39 2.34
C LEU A 59 -18.97 3.98 1.14
N VAL A 60 -19.58 3.38 0.11
CA VAL A 60 -18.88 2.98 -1.11
C VAL A 60 -18.35 4.21 -1.85
N VAL A 61 -19.17 5.26 -1.99
CA VAL A 61 -18.75 6.53 -2.62
C VAL A 61 -17.60 7.17 -1.85
N ASP A 62 -17.72 7.27 -0.53
CA ASP A 62 -16.67 7.85 0.32
C ASP A 62 -15.37 7.06 0.24
N SER A 63 -15.46 5.72 0.18
CA SER A 63 -14.30 4.84 0.03
C SER A 63 -13.63 5.03 -1.32
N ALA A 64 -14.42 5.12 -2.40
CA ALA A 64 -13.89 5.37 -3.74
C ALA A 64 -13.17 6.72 -3.84
N ILE A 65 -13.74 7.78 -3.27
CA ILE A 65 -13.12 9.11 -3.23
C ILE A 65 -11.79 9.08 -2.46
N LYS A 66 -11.75 8.39 -1.31
CA LYS A 66 -10.51 8.25 -0.51
C LYS A 66 -9.40 7.51 -1.27
N THR A 67 -9.76 6.55 -2.12
CA THR A 67 -8.79 5.83 -2.96
C THR A 67 -8.44 6.55 -4.26
N ALA A 68 -9.25 7.51 -4.71
CA ALA A 68 -9.05 8.18 -6.00
C ALA A 68 -7.78 9.04 -6.04
N ILE A 69 -7.49 9.79 -4.96
CA ILE A 69 -6.32 10.67 -4.87
C ILE A 69 -4.99 9.90 -5.03
N PRO A 70 -4.70 8.83 -4.25
CA PRO A 70 -3.47 8.08 -4.42
C PRO A 70 -3.40 7.35 -5.76
N MET A 71 -4.53 6.86 -6.29
CA MET A 71 -4.55 6.26 -7.63
C MET A 71 -4.17 7.25 -8.73
N LEU A 72 -4.65 8.49 -8.65
CA LEU A 72 -4.26 9.55 -9.58
C LEU A 72 -2.75 9.81 -9.52
N LEU A 73 -2.17 9.82 -8.31
CA LEU A 73 -0.73 9.95 -8.12
C LEU A 73 0.04 8.77 -8.72
N VAL A 74 -0.46 7.54 -8.57
CA VAL A 74 0.12 6.35 -9.20
C VAL A 74 0.09 6.45 -10.72
N VAL A 75 -1.02 6.91 -11.32
CA VAL A 75 -1.10 7.12 -12.77
C VAL A 75 -0.09 8.16 -13.23
N ALA A 76 -0.03 9.32 -12.56
CA ALA A 76 0.94 10.37 -12.87
C ALA A 76 2.38 9.88 -12.74
N ALA A 77 2.71 9.15 -11.67
CA ALA A 77 4.03 8.56 -11.46
C ALA A 77 4.37 7.51 -12.52
N SER A 78 3.40 6.71 -12.95
CA SER A 78 3.57 5.69 -13.99
C SER A 78 3.82 6.34 -15.36
N MET A 79 3.07 7.40 -15.69
CA MET A 79 3.30 8.17 -16.91
C MET A 79 4.67 8.84 -16.89
N PHE A 80 5.07 9.43 -15.76
CA PHE A 80 6.40 10.01 -15.61
C PHE A 80 7.50 8.93 -15.77
N GLY A 81 7.33 7.77 -15.15
CA GLY A 81 8.24 6.63 -15.31
C GLY A 81 8.36 6.17 -16.77
N TRP A 82 7.25 6.14 -17.51
CA TRP A 82 7.25 5.80 -18.93
C TRP A 82 7.96 6.85 -19.80
N ILE A 83 7.78 8.15 -19.50
CA ILE A 83 8.49 9.24 -20.19
C ILE A 83 9.98 9.13 -19.96
N LEU A 84 10.42 8.96 -18.71
CA LEU A 84 11.84 8.78 -18.38
C LEU A 84 12.45 7.58 -19.11
N ALA A 85 11.71 6.47 -19.17
CA ALA A 85 12.16 5.28 -19.89
C ALA A 85 12.23 5.52 -21.40
N SER A 86 11.29 6.26 -21.97
CA SER A 86 11.24 6.57 -23.41
C SER A 86 12.39 7.48 -23.85
N GLU A 87 12.79 8.41 -23.00
CA GLU A 87 13.93 9.31 -23.22
C GLU A 87 15.27 8.67 -22.81
N ASN A 88 15.30 7.39 -22.42
CA ASN A 88 16.49 6.66 -21.96
C ASN A 88 17.27 7.35 -20.82
N ILE A 89 16.62 8.25 -20.07
CA ILE A 89 17.24 8.99 -18.94
C ILE A 89 17.87 8.04 -17.90
N PRO A 90 17.25 6.90 -17.52
CA PRO A 90 17.89 5.96 -16.60
C PRO A 90 19.22 5.39 -17.12
N GLU A 91 19.35 5.20 -18.43
CA GLU A 91 20.55 4.65 -19.06
C GLU A 91 21.67 5.70 -19.11
N GLU A 92 21.36 6.95 -19.50
CA GLU A 92 22.31 8.07 -19.45
C GLU A 92 22.85 8.31 -18.03
N VAL A 93 21.98 8.23 -17.03
CA VAL A 93 22.38 8.35 -15.61
C VAL A 93 23.28 7.17 -15.20
N ALA A 94 22.97 5.95 -15.66
CA ALA A 94 23.79 4.78 -15.37
C ALA A 94 25.18 4.89 -16.01
N GLU A 95 25.28 5.35 -17.26
CA GLU A 95 26.55 5.58 -17.94
C GLU A 95 27.38 6.67 -17.24
N GLY A 96 26.75 7.78 -16.82
CA GLY A 96 27.39 8.82 -16.02
C GLY A 96 27.98 8.30 -14.71
N LEU A 97 27.25 7.41 -14.01
CA LEU A 97 27.73 6.76 -12.80
C LEU A 97 28.90 5.80 -13.07
N LEU A 98 28.84 5.03 -14.16
CA LEU A 98 29.92 4.14 -14.58
C LEU A 98 31.18 4.90 -15.02
N GLY A 99 31.03 6.16 -15.44
CA GLY A 99 32.13 7.09 -15.67
C GLY A 99 32.88 7.48 -14.40
N ILE A 100 32.19 7.51 -13.25
CA ILE A 100 32.79 7.80 -11.93
C ILE A 100 33.43 6.55 -11.34
N THR A 101 32.72 5.42 -11.35
CA THR A 101 33.22 4.17 -10.78
C THR A 101 32.62 2.93 -11.45
N ARG A 102 33.49 1.98 -11.79
CA ARG A 102 33.10 0.67 -12.34
C ARG A 102 33.01 -0.42 -11.25
N SER A 103 33.36 -0.09 -10.00
CA SER A 103 33.32 -1.04 -8.89
C SER A 103 31.92 -1.15 -8.30
N LYS A 104 31.40 -2.37 -8.19
CA LYS A 104 30.09 -2.69 -7.58
C LYS A 104 29.93 -2.04 -6.20
N LEU A 105 30.98 -2.08 -5.37
CA LEU A 105 30.96 -1.47 -4.03
C LEU A 105 30.89 0.06 -4.10
N GLY A 106 31.55 0.68 -5.08
CA GLY A 106 31.52 2.13 -5.28
C GLY A 106 30.12 2.63 -5.65
N ILE A 107 29.45 1.94 -6.58
CA ILE A 107 28.07 2.28 -7.00
C ILE A 107 27.10 2.16 -5.82
N ILE A 108 27.18 1.06 -5.05
CA ILE A 108 26.33 0.84 -3.87
C ILE A 108 26.54 1.92 -2.80
N LEU A 109 27.79 2.36 -2.59
CA LEU A 109 28.12 3.45 -1.66
C LEU A 109 27.51 4.79 -2.12
N ILE A 110 27.61 5.12 -3.41
CA ILE A 110 27.02 6.35 -3.98
C ILE A 110 25.51 6.38 -3.76
N PHE A 111 24.80 5.29 -4.06
CA PHE A 111 23.35 5.21 -3.84
C PHE A 111 22.98 5.38 -2.36
N ASN A 112 23.71 4.73 -1.45
CA ASN A 112 23.47 4.87 -0.01
C ASN A 112 23.68 6.31 0.47
N VAL A 113 24.72 7.00 0.00
CA VAL A 113 24.97 8.40 0.37
C VAL A 113 23.87 9.32 -0.18
N ILE A 114 23.49 9.17 -1.45
CA ILE A 114 22.43 10.00 -2.07
C ILE A 114 21.08 9.79 -1.37
N PHE A 115 20.69 8.55 -1.10
CA PHE A 115 19.39 8.24 -0.50
C PHE A 115 19.34 8.61 0.99
N SER A 116 20.41 8.35 1.74
CA SER A 116 20.49 8.71 3.16
C SER A 116 20.52 10.22 3.40
N TRP A 117 21.02 11.01 2.45
CA TRP A 117 21.12 12.47 2.57
C TRP A 117 19.76 13.17 2.69
N ARG A 118 18.68 12.56 2.20
CA ARG A 118 17.31 13.10 2.21
C ARG A 118 16.42 12.52 3.33
N ALA A 119 16.89 11.50 4.06
CA ALA A 119 16.07 10.72 5.00
C ALA A 119 16.08 11.26 6.45
N ARG A 120 16.28 12.58 6.63
CA ARG A 120 16.18 13.27 7.93
C ARG A 120 14.98 14.21 7.95
#